data_AF-Q4L8Y4-F1
#
_entry.id   AF-Q4L8Y4-F1
#
_cell.length_a   1.000
_cell.length_b   1.000
_cell.length_c   1.000
_cell.angle_alpha   90.00
_cell.angle_beta   90.00
_cell.angle_gamma   90.00
#
_symmetry.space_group_name_H-M   'P 1'
#
loop_
_entity.id
_entity.type
_entity.pdbx_description
1 polymer ?
#
loop_
_entity_poly.entity_id
_entity_poly.type
_entity_poly.pdbx_seq_one_letter_code
_entity_poly.pdbx_strand_id
1 'polypeptide(L)'
;MVESESNISFDMKKEMEIGEFLDEYFYPKLNSIYQNCKIIDTERIFDSNKQHRGIDLTIEYENGKKVNIDEKAAATYFNKDIPTFSLEIFFHNKSNELREGWLFGDKYDSTETFLFIWGWNEGKEIFSNNINKLEICSVKKSALQEDIDKRFNLNRNNYYEYCLNKMHEVGSKPYDWNNKDYVKSKSEKAYWRVSEDVKERPFLMLYYKDMLKQICQSWFIVTKDNVKVVK
;
A
#
# COMPACT_ATOMS: atom_id res chain seq x y z
N MET A 1 -11.82 -26.26 -13.05
CA MET A 1 -10.45 -25.77 -12.79
C MET A 1 -9.99 -24.92 -13.97
N VAL A 2 -10.39 -23.65 -14.02
CA VAL A 2 -9.92 -22.61 -14.96
C VAL A 2 -10.14 -21.26 -14.27
N GLU A 3 -9.41 -20.96 -13.20
CA GLU A 3 -9.45 -19.65 -12.52
C GLU A 3 -8.10 -19.44 -11.85
N SER A 4 -7.12 -18.90 -12.60
CA SER A 4 -5.82 -18.52 -12.05
C SER A 4 -5.08 -17.45 -12.86
N GLU A 5 -5.39 -17.30 -14.15
CA GLU A 5 -4.82 -16.22 -14.98
C GLU A 5 -5.72 -14.98 -15.01
N SER A 6 -7.04 -15.15 -14.95
CA SER A 6 -8.02 -14.05 -15.06
C SER A 6 -7.88 -13.04 -13.93
N ASN A 7 -7.86 -13.47 -12.66
CA ASN A 7 -7.85 -12.56 -11.50
C ASN A 7 -6.53 -11.80 -11.34
N ILE A 8 -5.38 -12.46 -11.56
CA ILE A 8 -4.07 -11.78 -11.52
C ILE A 8 -3.97 -10.75 -12.65
N SER A 9 -4.41 -11.10 -13.86
CA SER A 9 -4.44 -10.15 -14.98
C SER A 9 -5.37 -8.97 -14.72
N PHE A 10 -6.43 -9.18 -13.93
CA PHE A 10 -7.44 -8.16 -13.66
C PHE A 10 -7.01 -7.21 -12.54
N ASP A 11 -6.35 -7.71 -11.49
CA ASP A 11 -5.79 -6.85 -10.43
C ASP A 11 -4.59 -6.04 -10.95
N MET A 12 -3.72 -6.65 -11.74
CA MET A 12 -2.66 -5.91 -12.45
C MET A 12 -3.22 -4.81 -13.35
N LYS A 13 -4.33 -5.07 -14.06
CA LYS A 13 -4.99 -4.04 -14.88
C LYS A 13 -5.50 -2.87 -14.03
N LYS A 14 -6.13 -3.13 -12.87
CA LYS A 14 -6.58 -2.04 -11.99
C LYS A 14 -5.43 -1.17 -11.51
N GLU A 15 -4.31 -1.79 -11.13
CA GLU A 15 -3.12 -1.06 -10.68
C GLU A 15 -2.54 -0.20 -11.80
N MET A 16 -2.46 -0.73 -13.03
CA MET A 16 -2.05 0.04 -14.21
C MET A 16 -2.96 1.25 -14.45
N GLU A 17 -4.28 1.08 -14.43
CA GLU A 17 -5.26 2.15 -14.67
C GLU A 17 -5.21 3.23 -13.56
N ILE A 18 -4.91 2.85 -12.32
CA ILE A 18 -4.67 3.80 -11.23
C ILE A 18 -3.36 4.56 -11.47
N GLY A 19 -2.30 3.86 -11.88
CA GLY A 19 -1.01 4.47 -12.23
C GLY A 19 -1.14 5.50 -13.35
N GLU A 20 -1.87 5.17 -14.42
CA GLU A 20 -2.17 6.08 -15.53
C GLU A 20 -2.88 7.35 -15.04
N PHE A 21 -3.85 7.23 -14.14
CA PHE A 21 -4.53 8.38 -13.55
C PHE A 21 -3.58 9.26 -12.72
N LEU A 22 -2.66 8.65 -11.97
CA LEU A 22 -1.67 9.38 -11.17
C LEU A 22 -0.68 10.14 -12.07
N ASP A 23 -0.22 9.51 -13.14
CA ASP A 23 0.69 10.10 -14.13
C ASP A 23 0.07 11.31 -14.82
N GLU A 24 -1.23 11.26 -15.12
CA GLU A 24 -1.92 12.36 -15.80
C GLU A 24 -2.32 13.49 -14.83
N TYR A 25 -2.87 13.15 -13.65
CA TYR A 25 -3.57 14.13 -12.82
C TYR A 25 -2.90 14.45 -11.49
N PHE A 26 -1.97 13.63 -11.00
CA PHE A 26 -1.30 13.82 -9.70
C PHE A 26 0.13 14.33 -9.85
N TYR A 27 1.02 13.53 -10.41
CA TYR A 27 2.46 13.82 -10.43
C TYR A 27 2.81 15.14 -11.12
N PRO A 28 2.22 15.51 -12.28
CA PRO A 28 2.52 16.78 -12.94
C PRO A 28 2.20 18.02 -12.09
N LYS A 29 1.26 17.89 -11.14
CA LYS A 29 0.83 19.01 -10.28
C LYS A 29 1.69 19.17 -9.02
N LEU A 30 2.54 18.19 -8.68
CA LEU A 30 3.33 18.23 -7.44
C LEU A 30 4.27 19.43 -7.32
N ASN A 31 4.89 19.87 -8.42
CA ASN A 31 5.75 21.06 -8.42
C ASN A 31 5.01 22.36 -8.09
N SER A 32 3.69 22.43 -8.36
CA SER A 32 2.89 23.59 -7.96
C SER A 32 2.57 23.62 -6.46
N ILE A 33 2.66 22.46 -5.81
CA ILE A 33 2.37 22.24 -4.39
C ILE A 33 3.64 22.41 -3.54
N TYR A 34 4.74 21.79 -3.97
CA TYR A 34 6.02 21.84 -3.26
C TYR A 34 6.98 22.83 -3.91
N GLN A 35 7.14 23.99 -3.26
CA GLN A 35 8.01 25.07 -3.75
C GLN A 35 9.44 25.01 -3.20
N ASN A 36 9.68 24.17 -2.18
CA ASN A 36 10.95 24.15 -1.45
C ASN A 36 12.04 23.30 -2.12
N CYS A 37 11.67 22.38 -3.01
CA CYS A 37 12.60 21.60 -3.81
C CYS A 37 11.86 21.06 -5.03
N LYS A 38 12.27 21.51 -6.22
CA LYS A 38 11.59 21.18 -7.47
C LYS A 38 11.83 19.72 -7.86
N ILE A 39 10.79 19.03 -8.30
CA ILE A 39 10.84 17.76 -9.01
C ILE A 39 11.27 18.03 -10.45
N ILE A 40 12.38 17.44 -10.88
CA ILE A 40 12.90 17.60 -12.23
C ILE A 40 12.54 16.43 -13.14
N ASP A 41 12.28 15.25 -12.55
CA ASP A 41 11.85 14.07 -13.30
C ASP A 41 10.93 13.19 -12.46
N THR A 42 10.05 12.47 -13.16
CA THR A 42 9.14 11.48 -12.59
C THR A 42 9.08 10.29 -13.55
N GLU A 43 9.80 9.23 -13.19
CA GLU A 43 9.99 8.05 -14.04
C GLU A 43 9.11 6.90 -13.53
N ARG A 44 8.13 6.47 -14.35
CA ARG A 44 7.43 5.20 -14.11
C ARG A 44 8.32 4.04 -14.50
N ILE A 45 8.43 3.08 -13.60
CA ILE A 45 9.29 1.92 -13.76
C ILE A 45 8.50 0.79 -14.40
N PHE A 46 8.90 0.40 -15.61
CA PHE A 46 8.37 -0.79 -16.32
C PHE A 46 9.31 -2.00 -16.23
N ASP A 47 10.50 -1.84 -15.65
CA ASP A 47 11.43 -2.93 -15.43
C ASP A 47 10.87 -3.90 -14.37
N SER A 48 10.55 -5.11 -14.80
CA SER A 48 9.95 -6.13 -13.93
C SER A 48 10.78 -6.44 -12.69
N ASN A 49 12.11 -6.39 -12.76
CA ASN A 49 12.96 -6.68 -11.59
C ASN A 49 12.86 -5.59 -10.53
N LYS A 50 12.82 -4.33 -10.93
CA LYS A 50 12.59 -3.19 -10.03
C LYS A 50 11.15 -3.18 -9.48
N GLN A 51 10.14 -3.43 -10.32
CA GLN A 51 8.75 -3.54 -9.86
C GLN A 51 8.58 -4.66 -8.83
N HIS A 52 9.22 -5.82 -9.04
CA HIS A 52 9.22 -6.90 -8.05
C HIS A 52 9.86 -6.52 -6.71
N ARG A 53 10.70 -5.47 -6.67
CA ARG A 53 11.29 -4.90 -5.45
C ARG A 53 10.43 -3.77 -4.84
N GLY A 54 9.21 -3.55 -5.34
CA GLY A 54 8.29 -2.51 -4.86
C GLY A 54 8.68 -1.11 -5.32
N ILE A 55 9.09 -0.95 -6.57
CA ILE A 55 9.37 0.36 -7.15
C ILE A 55 8.52 0.54 -8.39
N ASP A 56 7.45 1.31 -8.26
CA ASP A 56 6.55 1.66 -9.37
C ASP A 56 6.99 2.98 -10.02
N LEU A 57 7.57 3.87 -9.24
CA LEU A 57 7.94 5.22 -9.66
C LEU A 57 9.22 5.68 -8.97
N THR A 58 10.04 6.47 -9.67
CA THR A 58 11.16 7.22 -9.10
C THR A 58 10.97 8.71 -9.34
N ILE A 59 11.01 9.50 -8.26
CA ILE A 59 11.01 10.98 -8.34
C ILE A 59 12.44 11.48 -8.18
N GLU A 60 12.90 12.30 -9.11
CA GLU A 60 14.18 13.01 -9.00
C GLU A 60 13.95 14.49 -8.70
N TYR A 61 14.64 15.00 -7.69
CA TYR A 61 14.59 16.39 -7.26
C TYR A 61 15.81 17.15 -7.79
N GLU A 62 15.69 18.48 -7.92
CA GLU A 62 16.74 19.35 -8.46
C GLU A 62 18.07 19.31 -7.67
N ASN A 63 18.01 18.92 -6.39
CA ASN A 63 19.20 18.72 -5.55
C ASN A 63 19.90 17.37 -5.79
N GLY A 64 19.48 16.62 -6.80
CA GLY A 64 20.01 15.30 -7.18
C GLY A 64 19.48 14.14 -6.32
N LYS A 65 18.61 14.41 -5.34
CA LYS A 65 17.99 13.34 -4.56
C LYS A 65 17.00 12.57 -5.44
N LYS A 66 17.07 11.23 -5.38
CA LYS A 66 16.06 10.34 -5.94
C LYS A 66 15.26 9.70 -4.82
N VAL A 67 13.96 9.49 -5.04
CA VAL A 67 13.08 8.80 -4.10
C VAL A 67 12.31 7.72 -4.85
N ASN A 68 12.48 6.48 -4.43
CA ASN A 68 11.72 5.34 -4.95
C ASN A 68 10.38 5.21 -4.22
N ILE A 69 9.31 5.11 -4.99
CA ILE A 69 7.93 5.06 -4.52
C ILE A 69 7.28 3.74 -4.91
N ASP A 70 6.55 3.16 -3.97
CA ASP A 70 5.68 2.00 -4.15
C ASP A 70 4.21 2.44 -4.02
N GLU A 71 3.45 2.31 -5.10
CA GLU A 71 2.05 2.65 -5.19
C GLU A 71 1.21 1.49 -4.65
N LYS A 72 0.59 1.70 -3.48
CA LYS A 72 -0.25 0.68 -2.83
C LYS A 72 -1.72 1.09 -2.89
N ALA A 73 -2.49 0.47 -3.76
CA ALA A 73 -3.92 0.76 -3.90
C ALA A 73 -4.81 -0.28 -3.18
N ALA A 74 -5.80 0.21 -2.43
CA ALA A 74 -6.89 -0.61 -1.91
C ALA A 74 -7.95 -0.88 -2.99
N ALA A 75 -7.54 -1.33 -4.18
CA ALA A 75 -8.37 -1.40 -5.40
C ALA A 75 -9.67 -2.20 -5.20
N THR A 76 -9.60 -3.35 -4.52
CA THR A 76 -10.76 -4.19 -4.17
C THR A 76 -11.82 -3.50 -3.30
N TYR A 77 -11.45 -2.37 -2.68
CA TYR A 77 -12.28 -1.58 -1.79
C TYR A 77 -12.62 -0.19 -2.35
N PHE A 78 -12.44 0.04 -3.66
CA PHE A 78 -12.97 1.24 -4.30
C PHE A 78 -14.46 1.41 -4.00
N ASN A 79 -14.88 2.66 -3.78
CA ASN A 79 -16.23 3.04 -3.38
C ASN A 79 -16.72 2.51 -2.00
N LYS A 80 -15.87 1.88 -1.17
CA LYS A 80 -16.28 1.32 0.14
C LYS A 80 -15.89 2.18 1.35
N ASP A 81 -15.12 3.24 1.15
CA ASP A 81 -14.63 4.17 2.18
C ASP A 81 -14.10 3.46 3.44
N ILE A 82 -13.25 2.45 3.24
CA ILE A 82 -12.72 1.66 4.35
C ILE A 82 -11.76 2.51 5.23
N PRO A 83 -11.80 2.35 6.57
CA PRO A 83 -10.96 3.15 7.48
C PRO A 83 -9.54 2.59 7.65
N THR A 84 -9.16 1.56 6.90
CA THR A 84 -7.89 0.83 7.05
C THR A 84 -7.14 0.69 5.74
N PHE A 85 -5.86 0.39 5.84
CA PHE A 85 -5.04 -0.17 4.77
C PHE A 85 -4.47 -1.53 5.21
N SER A 86 -4.30 -2.46 4.27
CA SER A 86 -3.68 -3.76 4.53
C SER A 86 -2.17 -3.67 4.34
N LEU A 87 -1.39 -3.87 5.41
CA LEU A 87 0.06 -3.96 5.34
C LEU A 87 0.48 -5.43 5.27
N GLU A 88 1.18 -5.83 4.21
CA GLU A 88 1.54 -7.23 4.00
C GLU A 88 2.81 -7.60 4.75
N ILE A 89 2.70 -8.61 5.62
CA ILE A 89 3.81 -9.16 6.39
C ILE A 89 4.37 -10.41 5.72
N PHE A 90 3.49 -11.31 5.30
CA PHE A 90 3.83 -12.53 4.58
C PHE A 90 2.81 -12.83 3.50
N PHE A 91 3.23 -13.61 2.51
CA PHE A 91 2.35 -14.21 1.51
C PHE A 91 2.90 -15.56 1.06
N HIS A 92 2.05 -16.38 0.45
CA HIS A 92 2.45 -17.61 -0.23
C HIS A 92 2.63 -17.34 -1.71
N ASN A 93 3.78 -17.70 -2.28
CA ASN A 93 4.00 -17.56 -3.71
C ASN A 93 3.27 -18.64 -4.53
N LYS A 94 3.44 -18.62 -5.86
CA LYS A 94 2.82 -19.59 -6.78
C LYS A 94 3.20 -21.05 -6.49
N SER A 95 4.38 -21.29 -5.90
CA SER A 95 4.88 -22.60 -5.45
C SER A 95 4.44 -22.96 -4.04
N ASN A 96 3.54 -22.17 -3.44
CA ASN A 96 3.03 -22.33 -2.08
C ASN A 96 4.10 -22.19 -0.97
N GLU A 97 5.20 -21.49 -1.28
CA GLU A 97 6.24 -21.19 -0.30
C GLU A 97 5.91 -19.87 0.40
N LEU A 98 6.07 -19.84 1.73
CA LEU A 98 5.93 -18.62 2.51
C LEU A 98 7.07 -17.65 2.17
N ARG A 99 6.71 -16.39 1.88
CA ARG A 99 7.61 -15.30 1.53
C ARG A 99 7.30 -14.07 2.38
N GLU A 100 8.33 -13.27 2.65
CA GLU A 100 8.21 -11.99 3.33
C GLU A 100 7.53 -10.96 2.43
N GLY A 101 6.52 -10.29 2.98
CA GLY A 101 5.79 -9.22 2.34
C GLY A 101 6.55 -7.89 2.34
N TRP A 102 5.98 -6.92 1.63
CA TRP A 102 6.65 -5.65 1.34
C TRP A 102 6.93 -4.76 2.55
N LEU A 103 6.26 -4.99 3.69
CA LEU A 103 6.46 -4.12 4.86
C LEU A 103 7.85 -4.30 5.48
N PHE A 104 8.34 -5.54 5.61
CA PHE A 104 9.58 -5.85 6.32
C PHE A 104 10.61 -6.64 5.49
N GLY A 105 10.19 -7.31 4.42
CA GLY A 105 11.08 -8.16 3.63
C GLY A 105 12.20 -7.40 2.92
N ASP A 106 13.41 -7.96 2.98
CA ASP A 106 14.65 -7.35 2.44
C ASP A 106 14.57 -7.08 0.93
N LYS A 107 13.80 -7.89 0.20
CA LYS A 107 13.54 -7.70 -1.24
C LYS A 107 13.05 -6.29 -1.57
N TYR A 108 12.38 -5.62 -0.62
CA TYR A 108 11.73 -4.32 -0.80
C TYR A 108 12.53 -3.16 -0.18
N ASP A 109 13.82 -3.35 0.09
CA ASP A 109 14.65 -2.32 0.75
C ASP A 109 14.94 -1.10 -0.11
N SER A 110 14.75 -1.21 -1.42
CA SER A 110 14.89 -0.07 -2.32
C SER A 110 13.69 0.88 -2.27
N THR A 111 12.55 0.47 -1.71
CA THR A 111 11.38 1.33 -1.52
C THR A 111 11.60 2.30 -0.36
N GLU A 112 11.50 3.60 -0.63
CA GLU A 112 11.66 4.64 0.40
C GLU A 112 10.31 5.18 0.89
N THR A 113 9.31 5.24 0.02
CA THR A 113 8.00 5.82 0.30
C THR A 113 6.88 4.92 -0.22
N PHE A 114 5.88 4.67 0.62
CA PHE A 114 4.61 4.09 0.19
C PHE A 114 3.63 5.20 -0.15
N LEU A 115 2.92 5.02 -1.25
CA LEU A 115 1.78 5.85 -1.63
C LEU A 115 0.49 5.03 -1.44
N PHE A 116 -0.15 5.18 -0.28
CA PHE A 116 -1.39 4.47 0.03
C PHE A 116 -2.58 5.16 -0.63
N ILE A 117 -3.34 4.41 -1.44
CA ILE A 117 -4.39 4.95 -2.31
C ILE A 117 -5.74 4.30 -1.99
N TRP A 118 -6.73 5.13 -1.71
CA TRP A 118 -8.15 4.76 -1.71
C TRP A 118 -8.86 5.50 -2.85
N GLY A 119 -9.76 4.84 -3.56
CA GLY A 119 -10.36 5.44 -4.75
C GLY A 119 -11.87 5.30 -4.85
N TRP A 120 -12.41 6.17 -5.70
CA TRP A 120 -13.81 6.20 -6.10
C TRP A 120 -13.88 6.37 -7.60
N ASN A 121 -14.75 5.60 -8.23
CA ASN A 121 -14.89 5.55 -9.68
C ASN A 121 -16.35 5.27 -10.08
N GLU A 122 -16.67 5.55 -11.33
CA GLU A 122 -17.95 5.19 -11.93
C GLU A 122 -17.93 3.78 -12.51
N GLY A 123 -18.93 2.97 -12.16
CA GLY A 123 -19.04 1.60 -12.64
C GLY A 123 -18.30 0.57 -11.77
N LYS A 124 -18.31 -0.68 -12.22
CA LYS A 124 -17.73 -1.81 -11.47
C LYS A 124 -16.24 -2.02 -11.72
N GLU A 125 -15.78 -1.70 -12.91
CA GLU A 125 -14.39 -1.85 -13.33
C GLU A 125 -13.65 -0.53 -13.15
N ILE A 126 -12.36 -0.59 -12.86
CA ILE A 126 -11.52 0.61 -12.64
C ILE A 126 -10.78 0.87 -13.94
N PHE A 127 -11.00 2.06 -14.51
CA PHE A 127 -10.27 2.60 -15.65
C PHE A 127 -9.82 4.02 -15.31
N SER A 128 -8.66 4.46 -15.79
CA SER A 128 -8.15 5.81 -15.52
C SER A 128 -9.21 6.89 -15.82
N ASN A 129 -9.93 6.73 -16.93
CA ASN A 129 -10.95 7.67 -17.35
C ASN A 129 -12.23 7.66 -16.49
N ASN A 130 -12.47 6.65 -15.66
CA ASN A 130 -13.66 6.56 -14.82
C ASN A 130 -13.37 6.80 -13.33
N ILE A 131 -12.10 7.04 -12.96
CA ILE A 131 -11.72 7.43 -11.61
C ILE A 131 -12.19 8.88 -11.38
N ASN A 132 -13.02 9.05 -10.35
CA ASN A 132 -13.57 10.35 -9.96
C ASN A 132 -12.67 11.02 -8.92
N LYS A 133 -12.11 10.24 -8.01
CA LYS A 133 -11.34 10.74 -6.86
C LYS A 133 -10.39 9.68 -6.35
N LEU A 134 -9.16 10.08 -6.03
CA LEU A 134 -8.24 9.32 -5.19
C LEU A 134 -7.96 10.08 -3.90
N GLU A 135 -8.00 9.38 -2.78
CA GLU A 135 -7.43 9.80 -1.51
C GLU A 135 -6.07 9.13 -1.37
N ILE A 136 -5.02 9.94 -1.19
CA ILE A 136 -3.65 9.49 -1.27
C ILE A 136 -2.89 9.90 -0.01
N CYS A 137 -2.21 8.94 0.63
CA CYS A 137 -1.38 9.16 1.79
C CYS A 137 0.07 8.76 1.48
N SER A 138 0.98 9.73 1.50
CA SER A 138 2.41 9.51 1.29
C SER A 138 3.10 9.26 2.63
N VAL A 139 3.73 8.10 2.78
CA VAL A 139 4.38 7.67 4.02
C VAL A 139 5.75 7.05 3.72
N LYS A 140 6.82 7.65 4.23
CA LYS A 140 8.15 7.03 4.27
C LYS A 140 8.10 5.66 4.93
N LYS A 141 8.70 4.65 4.30
CA LYS A 141 8.80 3.27 4.83
C LYS A 141 9.37 3.26 6.25
N SER A 142 10.43 4.03 6.49
CA SER A 142 11.05 4.14 7.81
C SER A 142 10.11 4.71 8.87
N ALA A 143 9.33 5.74 8.54
CA ALA A 143 8.38 6.34 9.47
C ALA A 143 7.25 5.37 9.85
N LEU A 144 6.78 4.56 8.88
CA LEU A 144 5.80 3.51 9.15
C LEU A 144 6.36 2.42 10.06
N GLN A 145 7.56 1.91 9.75
CA GLN A 145 8.21 0.88 10.57
C GLN A 145 8.51 1.38 11.99
N GLU A 146 8.99 2.62 12.14
CA GLU A 146 9.23 3.22 13.45
C GLU A 146 7.94 3.39 14.28
N ASP A 147 6.83 3.78 13.65
CA ASP A 147 5.56 3.90 14.37
C ASP A 147 5.02 2.53 14.81
N ILE A 148 5.12 1.52 13.94
CA ILE A 148 4.76 0.14 14.28
C ILE A 148 5.61 -0.38 15.45
N ASP A 149 6.91 -0.10 15.45
CA ASP A 149 7.81 -0.46 16.56
C ASP A 149 7.39 0.25 17.86
N LYS A 150 7.17 1.57 17.80
CA LYS A 150 6.74 2.36 18.99
C LYS A 150 5.43 1.88 19.59
N ARG A 151 4.46 1.47 18.76
CA ARG A 151 3.11 1.07 19.23
C ARG A 151 3.04 -0.39 19.66
N PHE A 152 3.73 -1.25 18.92
CA PHE A 152 3.54 -2.70 18.97
C PHE A 152 4.80 -3.47 19.31
N ASN A 153 5.95 -2.81 19.46
CA ASN A 153 7.26 -3.42 19.67
C ASN A 153 7.59 -4.46 18.59
N LEU A 154 7.25 -4.13 17.34
CA LEU A 154 7.43 -4.98 16.17
C LEU A 154 8.32 -4.28 15.16
N ASN A 155 9.48 -4.87 14.86
CA ASN A 155 10.50 -4.31 13.99
C ASN A 155 11.28 -5.41 13.26
N ARG A 156 12.20 -5.02 12.36
CA ARG A 156 12.95 -5.96 11.52
C ARG A 156 13.72 -7.04 12.29
N ASN A 157 14.07 -6.80 13.56
CA ASN A 157 14.83 -7.76 14.36
C ASN A 157 13.96 -8.85 15.00
N ASN A 158 12.65 -8.62 15.16
CA ASN A 158 11.77 -9.53 15.88
C ASN A 158 10.51 -9.93 15.11
N TYR A 159 10.22 -9.30 13.96
CA TYR A 159 8.95 -9.49 13.29
C TYR A 159 8.73 -10.91 12.78
N TYR A 160 9.78 -11.58 12.30
CA TYR A 160 9.63 -12.84 11.58
C TYR A 160 8.99 -13.91 12.46
N GLU A 161 9.64 -14.25 13.57
CA GLU A 161 9.16 -15.26 14.52
C GLU A 161 7.84 -14.84 15.19
N TYR A 162 7.70 -13.57 15.56
CA TYR A 162 6.47 -13.06 16.16
C TYR A 162 5.27 -13.22 15.21
N CYS A 163 5.42 -12.73 13.99
CA CYS A 163 4.36 -12.74 12.99
C CYS A 163 4.09 -14.15 12.47
N LEU A 164 5.09 -15.04 12.39
CA LEU A 164 4.89 -16.43 11.97
C LEU A 164 3.99 -17.17 12.95
N ASN A 165 4.29 -17.06 14.24
CA ASN A 165 3.43 -17.60 15.31
C ASN A 165 2.03 -16.99 15.27
N LYS A 166 1.94 -15.67 15.09
CA LYS A 166 0.66 -14.98 15.04
C LYS A 166 -0.18 -15.37 13.81
N MET A 167 0.45 -15.58 12.66
CA MET A 167 -0.20 -16.06 11.45
C MET A 167 -0.84 -17.45 11.68
N HIS A 168 -0.12 -18.37 12.32
CA HIS A 168 -0.67 -19.68 12.67
C HIS A 168 -1.82 -19.59 13.67
N GLU A 169 -1.69 -18.73 14.68
CA GLU A 169 -2.76 -18.50 15.66
C GLU A 169 -4.04 -17.96 14.99
N VAL A 170 -3.92 -16.91 14.18
CA VAL A 170 -5.05 -16.26 13.49
C VAL A 170 -5.66 -17.19 12.44
N GLY A 171 -4.83 -17.88 11.64
CA GLY A 171 -5.28 -18.80 10.60
C GLY A 171 -5.91 -20.09 11.14
N SER A 172 -5.74 -20.40 12.42
CA SER A 172 -6.38 -21.57 13.06
C SER A 172 -7.84 -21.33 13.49
N LYS A 173 -8.31 -20.08 13.43
CA LYS A 173 -9.63 -19.65 13.89
C LYS A 173 -10.48 -19.20 12.70
N PRO A 174 -11.81 -19.42 12.72
CA PRO A 174 -12.70 -18.81 11.74
C PRO A 174 -12.68 -17.28 11.89
N TYR A 175 -12.78 -16.56 10.77
CA TYR A 175 -12.81 -15.10 10.79
C TYR A 175 -14.07 -14.56 11.49
N ASP A 176 -13.89 -13.75 12.54
CA ASP A 176 -14.97 -13.08 13.27
C ASP A 176 -14.88 -11.55 13.11
N TRP A 177 -15.88 -10.98 12.44
CA TRP A 177 -16.01 -9.54 12.21
C TRP A 177 -16.31 -8.74 13.47
N ASN A 178 -16.90 -9.37 14.49
CA ASN A 178 -17.22 -8.75 15.79
C ASN A 178 -16.03 -8.83 16.76
N ASN A 179 -15.19 -9.85 16.63
CA ASN A 179 -14.06 -10.10 17.52
C ASN A 179 -12.73 -10.26 16.75
N LYS A 180 -12.22 -9.14 16.25
CA LYS A 180 -10.97 -9.08 15.47
C LYS A 180 -9.76 -9.44 16.34
N ASP A 181 -8.77 -10.13 15.76
CA ASP A 181 -7.47 -10.37 16.39
C ASP A 181 -6.62 -9.09 16.39
N TYR A 182 -6.89 -8.17 17.32
CA TYR A 182 -6.13 -6.93 17.47
C TYR A 182 -4.64 -7.21 17.74
N VAL A 183 -3.76 -6.36 17.18
CA VAL A 183 -2.30 -6.49 17.37
C VAL A 183 -1.92 -6.41 18.84
N LYS A 184 -2.57 -5.49 19.56
CA LYS A 184 -2.36 -5.27 21.00
C LYS A 184 -3.69 -5.11 21.72
N SER A 185 -4.54 -4.19 21.26
CA SER A 185 -5.90 -3.99 21.79
C SER A 185 -6.77 -3.24 20.78
N LYS A 186 -8.08 -3.22 21.04
CA LYS A 186 -9.05 -2.47 20.21
C LYS A 186 -8.76 -0.98 20.13
N SER A 187 -8.26 -0.37 21.22
CA SER A 187 -7.96 1.06 21.27
C SER A 187 -6.73 1.45 20.43
N GLU A 188 -5.84 0.50 20.14
CA GLU A 188 -4.60 0.72 19.38
C GLU A 188 -4.81 0.62 17.86
N LYS A 189 -6.05 0.35 17.42
CA LYS A 189 -6.52 0.47 16.03
C LYS A 189 -5.64 -0.25 15.00
N ALA A 190 -5.14 -1.43 15.32
CA ALA A 190 -4.55 -2.34 14.34
C ALA A 190 -4.95 -3.78 14.66
N TYR A 191 -5.20 -4.60 13.63
CA TYR A 191 -5.56 -6.01 13.81
C TYR A 191 -5.00 -6.89 12.69
N TRP A 192 -4.83 -8.16 13.00
CA TRP A 192 -4.32 -9.18 12.10
C TRP A 192 -5.43 -9.77 11.24
N ARG A 193 -5.08 -10.20 10.02
CA ARG A 193 -5.95 -11.00 9.17
C ARG A 193 -5.12 -11.92 8.29
N VAL A 194 -5.57 -13.16 8.15
CA VAL A 194 -5.19 -14.04 7.04
C VAL A 194 -6.29 -13.93 5.99
N SER A 195 -5.93 -13.62 4.74
CA SER A 195 -6.91 -13.52 3.66
C SER A 195 -7.00 -14.85 2.91
N GLU A 196 -7.87 -15.76 3.35
CA GLU A 196 -8.02 -17.09 2.73
C GLU A 196 -8.69 -17.08 1.36
N ASP A 197 -9.38 -15.99 1.02
CA ASP A 197 -10.14 -15.83 -0.24
C ASP A 197 -9.24 -15.69 -1.48
N VAL A 198 -7.93 -15.59 -1.31
CA VAL A 198 -6.95 -15.44 -2.40
C VAL A 198 -5.85 -16.50 -2.30
N LYS A 199 -5.34 -16.95 -3.45
CA LYS A 199 -4.33 -18.02 -3.54
C LYS A 199 -3.08 -17.73 -2.69
N GLU A 200 -2.67 -16.47 -2.66
CA GLU A 200 -1.49 -16.01 -1.94
C GLU A 200 -1.66 -16.06 -0.41
N ARG A 201 -2.89 -16.17 0.09
CA ARG A 201 -3.21 -16.26 1.52
C ARG A 201 -2.37 -15.32 2.38
N PRO A 202 -2.34 -14.01 2.06
CA PRO A 202 -1.45 -13.07 2.71
C PRO A 202 -1.81 -12.92 4.19
N PHE A 203 -0.78 -12.77 5.01
CA PHE A 203 -0.89 -12.37 6.40
C PHE A 203 -0.67 -10.86 6.50
N LEU A 204 -1.73 -10.17 6.95
CA LEU A 204 -1.87 -8.73 6.85
C LEU A 204 -2.02 -8.10 8.24
N MET A 205 -1.39 -6.95 8.44
CA MET A 205 -1.75 -5.99 9.49
C MET A 205 -2.71 -4.97 8.90
N LEU A 206 -3.96 -4.96 9.36
CA LEU A 206 -4.94 -3.95 9.01
C LEU A 206 -4.70 -2.73 9.90
N TYR A 207 -4.19 -1.67 9.29
CA TYR A 207 -3.68 -0.49 9.96
C TYR A 207 -4.56 0.73 9.61
N TYR A 208 -5.02 1.48 10.61
CA TYR A 208 -6.04 2.51 10.38
C TYR A 208 -5.50 3.78 9.72
N LYS A 209 -6.35 4.43 8.91
CA LYS A 209 -6.09 5.69 8.21
C LYS A 209 -5.62 6.81 9.15
N ASP A 210 -6.23 6.93 10.32
CA ASP A 210 -5.91 7.99 11.29
C ASP A 210 -4.50 7.84 11.88
N MET A 211 -4.01 6.61 11.99
CA MET A 211 -2.62 6.33 12.37
C MET A 211 -1.66 6.70 11.22
N LEU A 212 -1.97 6.31 9.98
CA LEU A 212 -1.18 6.74 8.80
C LEU A 212 -1.13 8.27 8.70
N LYS A 213 -2.26 8.93 8.98
CA LYS A 213 -2.36 10.39 8.97
C LYS A 213 -1.47 11.04 10.03
N GLN A 214 -1.08 10.35 11.11
CA GLN A 214 -0.15 10.93 12.09
C GLN A 214 1.28 10.99 11.56
N ILE A 215 1.67 10.04 10.70
CA ILE A 215 3.06 9.83 10.27
C ILE A 215 3.33 10.20 8.80
N CYS A 216 2.28 10.47 8.02
CA CYS A 216 2.41 10.81 6.61
C CYS A 216 3.18 12.13 6.41
N GLN A 217 3.95 12.19 5.33
CA GLN A 217 4.53 13.46 4.87
C GLN A 217 3.42 14.37 4.36
N SER A 218 2.45 13.78 3.66
CA SER A 218 1.37 14.52 3.01
C SER A 218 0.17 13.64 2.76
N TRP A 219 -1.01 14.26 2.79
CA TRP A 219 -2.27 13.62 2.47
C TRP A 219 -2.99 14.43 1.39
N PHE A 220 -3.38 13.78 0.30
CA PHE A 220 -3.97 14.43 -0.86
C PHE A 220 -5.37 13.91 -1.14
N ILE A 221 -6.19 14.80 -1.69
CA ILE A 221 -7.38 14.44 -2.45
C ILE A 221 -7.13 14.85 -3.90
N VAL A 222 -7.14 13.87 -4.79
CA VAL A 222 -6.84 14.03 -6.22
C VAL A 222 -8.11 13.78 -7.02
N THR A 223 -8.36 14.67 -7.97
CA THR A 223 -9.41 14.60 -9.00
C THR A 223 -8.77 15.02 -10.32
N LYS A 224 -9.46 14.81 -11.44
CA LYS A 224 -8.96 15.27 -12.76
C LYS A 224 -8.67 16.77 -12.77
N ASP A 225 -9.55 17.55 -12.13
CA ASP A 225 -9.44 19.00 -12.09
C ASP A 225 -8.37 19.47 -11.09
N ASN A 226 -8.27 18.85 -9.92
CA ASN A 226 -7.49 19.41 -8.81
C ASN A 226 -6.76 18.37 -7.95
N VAL A 227 -5.62 18.79 -7.39
CA VAL A 227 -4.91 18.09 -6.31
C VAL A 227 -4.92 18.99 -5.08
N LYS A 228 -5.61 18.55 -4.03
CA LYS A 228 -5.71 19.27 -2.76
C LYS A 228 -4.89 18.59 -1.68
N VAL A 229 -3.97 19.31 -1.06
CA VAL A 229 -3.32 18.88 0.19
C VAL A 229 -4.28 19.08 1.36
N VAL A 230 -4.51 18.03 2.15
CA VAL A 230 -5.37 18.05 3.35
C VAL A 230 -4.61 17.73 4.63
N LYS A 231 -3.33 17.37 4.52
CA LYS A 231 -2.33 17.38 5.57
C LYS A 231 -0.94 17.52 4.95
#